data_AF-A0A1F5NLL0-F1
#
_entry.id   AF-A0A1F5NLL0-F1
#
_cell.length_a   1.000
_cell.length_b   1.000
_cell.length_c   1.000
_cell.angle_alpha   90.00
_cell.angle_beta   90.00
_cell.angle_gamma   90.00
#
_symmetry.space_group_name_H-M   'P 1'
#
loop_
_entity.id
_entity.type
_entity.pdbx_description
1 polymer ?
#
loop_
_entity_poly.entity_id
_entity_poly.type
_entity_poly.pdbx_seq_one_letter_code
_entity_poly.pdbx_strand_id
1 'polypeptide(L)'
;MVFWIILFLLIVGISFVLAFRSMQDYQEIPETKSVDYGLFLIRQTEQFTASVLDSIGGLLLDAGLIISIERLFKGTQAALTIYGPKMILVKFAPVLNLLELEDYALGFNTGDVSIWEVGSKDQKKHPEGPNNIFQNLSQLGQDDHFCWQVVLGPRKEKGNITFKTQIRALVYSRVPEKKKMLASMLGELKVGELTKIPKPFSTEQMMDFYKIRSLSKDSNGPVLDSAGVINLLKV
;
A
#
# COMPACT_ATOMS: atom_id res chain seq x y z
N MET A 1 -44.41 9.29 25.25
CA MET A 1 -43.27 10.21 25.46
C MET A 1 -42.01 9.44 25.83
N VAL A 2 -41.97 8.73 26.98
CA VAL A 2 -40.77 7.98 27.42
C VAL A 2 -40.29 6.94 26.40
N PHE A 3 -41.18 6.15 25.82
CA PHE A 3 -40.83 5.17 24.77
C PHE A 3 -40.16 5.82 23.54
N TRP A 4 -40.68 6.96 23.09
CA TRP A 4 -40.12 7.72 21.97
C TRP A 4 -38.75 8.32 22.30
N ILE A 5 -38.53 8.75 23.55
CA ILE A 5 -37.23 9.23 24.02
C ILE A 5 -36.21 8.09 24.02
N ILE A 6 -36.59 6.89 24.48
CA ILE A 6 -35.71 5.72 24.46
C ILE A 6 -35.36 5.33 23.02
N LEU A 7 -36.33 5.31 22.12
CA LEU A 7 -36.11 5.00 20.70
C LEU A 7 -35.19 6.03 20.03
N PHE A 8 -35.40 7.32 20.31
CA PHE A 8 -34.55 8.41 19.82
C PHE A 8 -33.10 8.26 20.29
N LEU A 9 -32.88 8.00 21.59
CA LEU A 9 -31.54 7.78 22.14
C LEU A 9 -30.87 6.54 21.53
N LEU A 10 -31.62 5.48 21.25
CA LEU A 10 -31.11 4.27 20.62
C LEU A 10 -30.65 4.54 19.18
N ILE A 11 -31.45 5.26 18.38
CA ILE A 11 -31.10 5.67 17.01
C ILE A 11 -29.87 6.59 17.02
N VAL A 12 -29.81 7.55 17.94
CA VAL A 12 -28.65 8.44 18.09
C VAL A 12 -27.40 7.63 18.47
N GLY A 13 -27.52 6.69 19.41
CA GLY A 13 -26.42 5.81 19.82
C GLY A 13 -25.89 4.97 18.68
N ILE A 14 -26.76 4.31 17.91
CA ILE A 14 -26.38 3.54 16.71
C ILE A 14 -25.73 4.45 15.68
N SER A 15 -26.32 5.62 15.39
CA SER A 15 -25.78 6.58 14.40
C SER A 15 -24.40 7.08 14.81
N PHE A 16 -24.18 7.36 16.10
CA PHE A 16 -22.89 7.77 16.62
C PHE A 16 -21.85 6.67 16.50
N VAL A 17 -22.19 5.42 16.83
CA VAL A 17 -21.28 4.27 16.68
C VAL A 17 -20.91 4.05 15.21
N LEU A 18 -21.88 4.16 14.30
CA LEU A 18 -21.64 4.06 12.85
C LEU A 18 -20.77 5.20 12.34
N ALA A 19 -21.04 6.45 12.74
CA ALA A 19 -20.25 7.61 12.37
C ALA A 19 -18.80 7.52 12.90
N PHE A 20 -18.64 7.07 14.15
CA PHE A 20 -17.33 6.88 14.76
C PHE A 20 -16.52 5.80 14.02
N ARG A 21 -17.13 4.65 13.71
CA ARG A 21 -16.49 3.62 12.87
C ARG A 21 -16.15 4.13 11.47
N SER A 22 -17.07 4.89 10.85
CA SER A 22 -16.82 5.50 9.55
C SER A 22 -15.66 6.49 9.55
N MET A 23 -15.45 7.22 10.66
CA MET A 23 -14.30 8.11 10.83
C MET A 23 -12.99 7.35 11.11
N GLN A 24 -13.04 6.20 11.79
CA GLN A 24 -11.88 5.31 11.95
C GLN A 24 -11.40 4.76 10.61
N ASP A 25 -12.33 4.43 9.71
CA ASP A 25 -12.01 3.98 8.36
C ASP A 25 -11.63 5.12 7.39
N TYR A 26 -11.50 6.36 7.87
CA TYR A 26 -11.06 7.49 7.04
C TYR A 26 -9.65 7.24 6.49
N GLN A 27 -9.53 7.40 5.17
CA GLN A 27 -8.26 7.25 4.45
C GLN A 27 -7.77 8.61 3.98
N GLU A 28 -6.50 8.89 4.24
CA GLU A 28 -5.79 9.99 3.61
C GLU A 28 -5.62 9.66 2.13
N ILE A 29 -6.18 10.54 1.29
CA ILE A 29 -6.12 10.43 -0.16
C ILE A 29 -5.01 11.38 -0.63
N PRO A 30 -3.99 10.89 -1.37
CA PRO A 30 -2.89 11.72 -1.85
C PRO A 30 -3.36 12.84 -2.79
N GLU A 31 -4.53 12.70 -3.43
CA GLU A 31 -5.20 13.75 -4.20
C GLU A 31 -5.83 14.84 -3.30
N THR A 32 -4.99 15.57 -2.59
CA THR A 32 -5.36 16.95 -2.23
C THR A 32 -5.15 17.81 -3.47
N LYS A 33 -6.21 18.50 -3.93
CA LYS A 33 -6.34 19.20 -5.23
C LYS A 33 -5.23 20.22 -5.62
N SER A 34 -4.19 20.40 -4.81
CA SER A 34 -3.13 21.39 -5.01
C SER A 34 -1.77 20.80 -5.41
N VAL A 35 -1.57 19.47 -5.37
CA VAL A 35 -0.26 18.85 -5.65
C VAL A 35 -0.37 17.81 -6.76
N ASP A 36 0.46 17.93 -7.80
CA ASP A 36 0.52 16.99 -8.92
C ASP A 36 1.30 15.73 -8.52
N TYR A 37 0.66 14.56 -8.65
CA TYR A 37 1.24 13.25 -8.39
C TYR A 37 1.53 12.54 -9.71
N GLY A 38 2.60 11.75 -9.74
CA GLY A 38 2.98 10.94 -10.89
C GLY A 38 3.47 9.57 -10.49
N LEU A 39 3.30 8.60 -11.40
CA LEU A 39 3.89 7.27 -11.30
C LEU A 39 5.19 7.26 -12.09
N PHE A 40 6.27 6.78 -11.46
CA PHE A 40 7.58 6.68 -12.10
C PHE A 40 8.16 5.28 -11.97
N LEU A 41 8.75 4.77 -13.06
CA LEU A 41 9.61 3.60 -13.05
C LEU A 41 10.99 3.95 -12.50
N ILE A 42 11.47 3.21 -11.51
CA ILE A 42 12.84 3.29 -11.00
C ILE A 42 13.71 2.36 -11.84
N ARG A 43 14.54 2.94 -12.72
CA ARG A 43 15.43 2.15 -13.60
C ARG A 43 16.73 1.75 -12.92
N GLN A 44 17.23 2.57 -12.00
CA GLN A 44 18.42 2.29 -11.20
C GLN A 44 18.01 1.82 -9.80
N THR A 45 17.50 0.59 -9.72
CA THR A 45 16.96 0.02 -8.47
C THR A 45 18.03 -0.15 -7.39
N GLU A 46 19.29 -0.33 -7.78
CA GLU A 46 20.47 -0.41 -6.91
C GLU A 46 20.78 0.91 -6.20
N GLN A 47 20.37 2.04 -6.79
CA GLN A 47 20.52 3.37 -6.18
C GLN A 47 19.35 3.69 -5.24
N PHE A 48 18.27 2.91 -5.26
CA PHE A 48 17.14 3.07 -4.37
C PHE A 48 17.46 2.50 -2.98
N THR A 49 18.23 3.26 -2.21
CA THR A 49 18.74 2.88 -0.89
C THR A 49 17.94 3.52 0.24
N ALA A 50 18.16 3.04 1.48
CA ALA A 50 17.54 3.62 2.67
C ALA A 50 17.82 5.13 2.83
N SER A 51 19.04 5.58 2.49
CA SER A 51 19.40 7.00 2.56
C SER A 51 18.63 7.88 1.56
N VAL A 52 18.37 7.35 0.35
CA VAL A 52 17.51 8.04 -0.63
C VAL A 52 16.08 8.11 -0.11
N LEU A 53 15.58 7.04 0.48
CA LEU A 53 14.24 7.00 1.06
C LEU A 53 14.10 7.93 2.28
N ASP A 54 15.12 8.05 3.13
CA ASP A 54 15.15 9.04 4.23
C ASP A 54 15.07 10.47 3.69
N SER A 55 15.82 10.75 2.62
CA SER A 55 15.83 12.07 1.98
C SER A 55 14.48 12.42 1.37
N ILE A 56 13.83 11.45 0.71
CA ILE A 56 12.45 11.59 0.21
C ILE A 56 11.50 11.78 1.39
N GLY A 57 11.62 10.97 2.44
CA GLY A 57 10.79 11.00 3.63
C GLY A 57 10.83 12.35 4.35
N GLY A 58 12.00 13.00 4.41
CA GLY A 58 12.15 14.32 5.01
C GLY A 58 11.34 15.38 4.27
N LEU A 59 11.47 15.40 2.93
CA LEU A 59 10.72 16.33 2.08
C LEU A 59 9.20 16.08 2.14
N LEU A 60 8.78 14.82 2.26
CA LEU A 60 7.36 14.47 2.40
C LEU A 60 6.81 14.86 3.77
N LEU A 61 7.61 14.69 4.84
CA LEU A 61 7.22 15.04 6.20
C LEU A 61 6.96 16.54 6.31
N ASP A 62 7.85 17.37 5.76
CA ASP A 62 7.73 18.82 5.76
C ASP A 62 6.49 19.30 4.99
N ALA A 63 6.10 18.57 3.95
CA ALA A 63 4.95 18.89 3.11
C ALA A 63 3.63 18.22 3.57
N GLY A 64 3.68 17.29 4.53
CA GLY A 64 2.51 16.50 4.94
C GLY A 64 1.97 15.60 3.83
N LEU A 65 2.85 15.05 2.98
CA LEU A 65 2.49 14.24 1.81
C LEU A 65 2.84 12.77 2.01
N ILE A 66 2.27 11.91 1.17
CA ILE A 66 2.52 10.46 1.18
C ILE A 66 3.11 10.02 -0.16
N ILE A 67 3.72 8.84 -0.17
CA ILE A 67 4.15 8.17 -1.40
C ILE A 67 3.71 6.71 -1.39
N SER A 68 3.71 6.08 -2.55
CA SER A 68 3.62 4.64 -2.64
C SER A 68 4.79 4.08 -3.44
N ILE A 69 5.39 3.01 -2.95
CA ILE A 69 6.39 2.25 -3.68
C ILE A 69 5.78 0.90 -4.02
N GLU A 70 5.89 0.50 -5.28
CA GLU A 70 5.19 -0.68 -5.79
C GLU A 70 6.17 -1.60 -6.49
N ARG A 71 6.15 -2.88 -6.10
CA ARG A 71 6.87 -3.95 -6.81
C ARG A 71 5.86 -4.66 -7.71
N LEU A 72 6.07 -4.57 -9.02
CA LEU A 72 5.19 -5.11 -10.04
C LEU A 72 5.83 -6.33 -10.65
N PHE A 73 5.06 -7.39 -10.84
CA PHE A 73 5.48 -8.61 -11.50
C PHE A 73 4.52 -8.97 -12.62
N LYS A 74 5.07 -9.36 -13.76
CA LYS A 74 4.32 -9.90 -14.90
C LYS A 74 5.06 -11.14 -15.41
N GLY A 75 4.51 -12.32 -15.17
CA GLY A 75 5.26 -13.57 -15.32
C GLY A 75 6.59 -13.51 -14.56
N THR A 76 7.71 -13.65 -15.27
CA THR A 76 9.07 -13.60 -14.71
C THR A 76 9.68 -12.19 -14.64
N GLN A 77 9.03 -11.19 -15.23
CA GLN A 77 9.51 -9.82 -15.23
C GLN A 77 9.12 -9.12 -13.94
N ALA A 78 10.02 -8.28 -13.41
CA ALA A 78 9.79 -7.47 -12.22
C ALA A 78 10.15 -6.01 -12.51
N ALA A 79 9.36 -5.09 -11.96
CA ALA A 79 9.61 -3.66 -12.00
C ALA A 79 9.41 -3.04 -10.61
N LEU A 80 10.13 -1.96 -10.34
CA LEU A 80 9.96 -1.14 -9.14
C LEU A 80 9.48 0.24 -9.57
N THR A 81 8.32 0.66 -9.05
CA THR A 81 7.74 1.97 -9.34
C THR A 81 7.54 2.76 -8.06
N ILE A 82 7.48 4.08 -8.20
CA ILE A 82 7.18 5.01 -7.13
C ILE A 82 6.09 5.98 -7.60
N TYR A 83 5.01 6.06 -6.83
CA TYR A 83 3.93 7.02 -7.01
C TYR A 83 4.05 8.11 -5.94
N GLY A 84 4.07 9.37 -6.35
CA GLY A 84 4.27 10.46 -5.40
C GLY A 84 4.25 11.85 -6.03
N PRO A 85 4.43 12.90 -5.20
CA PRO A 85 4.45 14.29 -5.65
C PRO A 85 5.58 14.54 -6.65
N LYS A 86 5.25 14.98 -7.88
CA LYS A 86 6.26 15.18 -8.94
C LYS A 86 7.34 16.18 -8.53
N MET A 87 6.94 17.24 -7.83
CA MET A 87 7.85 18.27 -7.31
C MET A 87 8.93 17.73 -6.35
N ILE A 88 8.69 16.59 -5.70
CA ILE A 88 9.67 15.91 -4.86
C ILE A 88 10.45 14.88 -5.69
N LEU A 89 9.74 14.01 -6.42
CA LEU A 89 10.37 12.88 -7.13
C LEU A 89 11.34 13.33 -8.23
N VAL A 90 11.05 14.42 -8.94
CA VAL A 90 11.94 14.96 -10.00
C VAL A 90 13.32 15.32 -9.45
N LYS A 91 13.44 15.69 -8.17
CA LYS A 91 14.74 15.98 -7.52
C LYS A 91 15.65 14.74 -7.44
N PHE A 92 15.05 13.55 -7.44
CA PHE A 92 15.74 12.26 -7.39
C PHE A 92 15.85 11.60 -8.76
N ALA A 93 15.28 12.19 -9.82
CA ALA A 93 15.34 11.67 -11.18
C ALA A 93 16.77 11.40 -11.68
N PRO A 94 17.79 12.25 -11.40
CA PRO A 94 19.16 11.97 -11.83
C PRO A 94 19.79 10.75 -11.15
N VAL A 95 19.40 10.45 -9.91
CA VAL A 95 19.98 9.36 -9.10
C VAL A 95 19.26 8.04 -9.31
N LEU A 96 17.94 8.09 -9.50
CA LEU A 96 17.10 6.90 -9.66
C LEU A 96 16.77 6.57 -11.11
N ASN A 97 17.16 7.46 -12.03
CA ASN A 97 16.86 7.40 -13.45
C ASN A 97 15.35 7.19 -13.72
N LEU A 98 14.53 8.06 -13.13
CA LEU A 98 13.07 7.95 -13.14
C LEU A 98 12.49 8.15 -14.54
N LEU A 99 11.55 7.29 -14.92
CA LEU A 99 10.74 7.42 -16.14
C LEU A 99 9.27 7.52 -15.75
N GLU A 100 8.61 8.62 -16.11
CA GLU A 100 7.17 8.78 -15.86
C GLU A 100 6.36 7.77 -16.69
N LEU A 101 5.36 7.15 -16.06
CA LEU A 101 4.48 6.16 -16.64
C LEU A 101 3.02 6.61 -16.53
N GLU A 102 2.19 6.13 -17.45
CA GLU A 102 0.74 6.11 -17.23
C GLU A 102 0.40 5.13 -16.10
N ASP A 103 -0.71 5.40 -15.39
CA ASP A 103 -1.12 4.56 -14.27
C ASP A 103 -1.66 3.21 -14.76
N TYR A 104 -0.86 2.16 -14.60
CA TYR A 104 -1.21 0.78 -14.98
C TYR A 104 -2.45 0.25 -14.26
N ALA A 105 -2.77 0.77 -13.07
CA ALA A 105 -3.92 0.32 -12.28
C ALA A 105 -5.26 0.60 -12.98
N LEU A 106 -5.28 1.53 -13.94
CA LEU A 106 -6.45 1.85 -14.76
C LEU A 106 -6.80 0.72 -15.75
N GLY A 107 -5.83 -0.12 -16.13
CA GLY A 107 -6.00 -1.20 -17.09
C GLY A 107 -6.64 -2.48 -16.52
N PHE A 108 -6.80 -2.59 -15.19
CA PHE A 108 -7.34 -3.80 -14.56
C PHE A 108 -8.86 -3.78 -14.48
N ASN A 109 -9.49 -4.83 -15.00
CA ASN A 109 -10.90 -5.12 -14.74
C ASN A 109 -11.06 -5.75 -13.35
N THR A 110 -11.90 -5.16 -12.50
CA THR A 110 -12.14 -5.63 -11.13
C THR A 110 -12.56 -7.11 -11.05
N GLY A 111 -13.27 -7.62 -12.07
CA GLY A 111 -13.67 -9.03 -12.14
C GLY A 111 -12.49 -10.01 -12.25
N ASP A 112 -11.36 -9.57 -12.79
CA ASP A 112 -10.14 -10.36 -13.01
C ASP A 112 -9.13 -10.18 -11.87
N VAL A 113 -9.47 -9.40 -10.84
CA VAL A 113 -8.58 -9.07 -9.74
C VAL A 113 -8.95 -9.84 -8.47
N SER A 114 -7.94 -10.11 -7.65
CA SER A 114 -8.06 -10.41 -6.24
C SER A 114 -7.08 -9.51 -5.48
N ILE A 115 -7.60 -8.71 -4.56
CA ILE A 115 -6.83 -7.72 -3.80
C ILE A 115 -7.09 -7.91 -2.30
N TRP A 116 -6.06 -7.72 -1.49
CA TRP A 116 -6.17 -7.76 -0.04
C TRP A 116 -5.14 -6.85 0.63
N GLU A 117 -5.41 -6.50 1.88
CA GLU A 117 -4.44 -5.79 2.72
C GLU A 117 -3.57 -6.76 3.50
N VAL A 118 -2.33 -6.33 3.72
CA VAL A 118 -1.35 -7.03 4.53
C VAL A 118 -0.92 -6.10 5.67
N GLY A 119 -0.78 -6.65 6.86
CA GLY A 119 -0.20 -5.91 7.98
C GLY A 119 0.29 -6.83 9.07
N SER A 120 0.69 -6.25 10.21
CA SER A 120 1.34 -6.99 11.29
C SER A 120 0.39 -7.16 12.49
N LYS A 121 0.47 -8.32 13.14
CA LYS A 121 -0.20 -8.52 14.44
C LYS A 121 0.46 -7.70 15.56
N ASP A 122 1.73 -7.35 15.41
CA ASP A 122 2.47 -6.49 16.33
C ASP A 122 3.07 -5.32 15.55
N GLN A 123 2.45 -4.14 15.67
CA GLN A 123 2.87 -2.94 14.93
C GLN A 123 4.25 -2.41 15.36
N LYS A 124 4.78 -2.89 16.49
CA LYS A 124 6.05 -2.43 17.08
C LYS A 124 7.26 -3.28 16.70
N LYS A 125 7.03 -4.43 16.09
CA LYS A 125 8.12 -5.32 15.69
C LYS A 125 8.49 -5.06 14.24
N HIS A 126 9.79 -4.90 14.02
CA HIS A 126 10.34 -4.92 12.68
C HIS A 126 10.16 -6.34 12.13
N PRO A 127 9.58 -6.51 10.93
CA PRO A 127 9.53 -7.82 10.30
C PRO A 127 10.97 -8.35 10.20
N GLU A 128 11.26 -9.46 10.88
CA GLU A 128 12.56 -10.11 10.82
C GLU A 128 12.85 -10.54 9.36
N GLY A 129 14.11 -10.36 8.92
CA GLY A 129 14.53 -10.52 7.52
C GLY A 129 14.43 -11.95 6.96
N PRO A 130 15.13 -12.20 5.84
CA PRO A 130 14.56 -12.28 4.50
C PRO A 130 13.72 -13.55 4.29
N ASN A 131 12.51 -13.61 4.82
CA ASN A 131 11.51 -14.49 4.22
C ASN A 131 11.00 -13.76 2.98
N ASN A 132 11.48 -14.18 1.82
CA ASN A 132 11.26 -13.48 0.58
C ASN A 132 9.77 -13.65 0.19
N ILE A 133 8.96 -12.59 0.40
CA ILE A 133 7.51 -12.52 0.12
C ILE A 133 7.21 -13.00 -1.32
N PHE A 134 8.22 -12.94 -2.18
CA PHE A 134 8.21 -13.22 -3.60
C PHE A 134 8.67 -14.65 -3.98
N GLN A 135 8.91 -15.57 -3.02
CA GLN A 135 9.40 -16.93 -3.34
C GLN A 135 8.47 -17.72 -4.27
N ASN A 136 7.16 -17.49 -4.17
CA ASN A 136 6.15 -18.22 -4.93
C ASN A 136 5.80 -17.59 -6.29
N LEU A 137 6.54 -16.57 -6.74
CA LEU A 137 6.25 -15.88 -8.01
C LEU A 137 6.55 -16.71 -9.26
N SER A 138 7.34 -17.79 -9.15
CA SER A 138 7.65 -18.69 -10.26
C SER A 138 6.41 -19.35 -10.88
N GLN A 139 5.26 -19.31 -10.21
CA GLN A 139 4.00 -19.85 -10.73
C GLN A 139 3.17 -18.83 -11.54
N LEU A 140 3.61 -17.57 -11.64
CA LEU A 140 2.95 -16.57 -12.49
C LEU A 140 3.11 -16.94 -13.97
N GLY A 141 1.99 -17.06 -14.69
CA GLY A 141 2.02 -17.13 -16.14
C GLY A 141 2.42 -15.79 -16.75
N GLN A 142 2.76 -15.80 -18.04
CA GLN A 142 3.21 -14.58 -18.75
C GLN A 142 2.17 -13.44 -18.74
N ASP A 143 0.88 -13.78 -18.66
CA ASP A 143 -0.23 -12.81 -18.63
C ASP A 143 -0.73 -12.50 -17.21
N ASP A 144 -0.24 -13.21 -16.20
CA ASP A 144 -0.63 -12.96 -14.81
C ASP A 144 0.22 -11.85 -14.23
N HIS A 145 -0.40 -11.02 -13.40
CA HIS A 145 0.28 -9.93 -12.72
C HIS A 145 0.15 -10.08 -11.21
N PHE A 146 1.23 -9.78 -10.51
CA PHE A 146 1.24 -9.60 -9.07
C PHE A 146 1.80 -8.23 -8.74
N CYS A 147 1.08 -7.46 -7.94
CA CYS A 147 1.49 -6.11 -7.56
C CYS A 147 1.53 -6.02 -6.04
N TRP A 148 2.67 -5.59 -5.51
CA TRP A 148 2.89 -5.36 -4.10
C TRP A 148 3.06 -3.87 -3.86
N GLN A 149 2.01 -3.23 -3.32
CA GLN A 149 1.96 -1.79 -3.07
C GLN A 149 2.25 -1.52 -1.61
N VAL A 150 3.23 -0.65 -1.34
CA VAL A 150 3.56 -0.16 0.00
C VAL A 150 3.33 1.35 0.01
N VAL A 151 2.25 1.81 0.64
CA VAL A 151 1.96 3.22 0.86
C VAL A 151 2.65 3.68 2.14
N LEU A 152 3.33 4.81 2.09
CA LEU A 152 4.16 5.36 3.16
C LEU A 152 3.68 6.74 3.56
N GLY A 153 3.31 6.90 4.82
CA GLY A 153 3.13 8.19 5.47
C GLY A 153 4.32 8.49 6.37
N PRO A 154 5.15 9.50 6.06
CA PRO A 154 6.32 9.82 6.88
C PRO A 154 5.87 10.34 8.26
N ARG A 155 6.65 9.98 9.28
CA ARG A 155 6.50 10.38 10.67
C ARG A 155 7.88 10.66 11.26
N LYS A 156 7.90 11.49 12.30
CA LYS A 156 9.11 11.75 13.07
C LYS A 156 8.99 11.07 14.42
N GLU A 157 9.89 10.14 14.70
CA GLU A 157 9.93 9.42 15.97
C GLU A 157 11.33 9.48 16.56
N LYS A 158 11.45 10.05 17.76
CA LYS A 158 12.74 10.17 18.50
C LYS A 158 13.88 10.79 17.68
N GLY A 159 13.56 11.70 16.77
CA GLY A 159 14.54 12.39 15.92
C GLY A 159 14.83 11.73 14.58
N ASN A 160 14.37 10.49 14.36
CA ASN A 160 14.53 9.76 13.11
C ASN A 160 13.24 9.80 12.27
N ILE A 161 13.39 9.64 10.95
CA ILE A 161 12.27 9.49 10.03
C ILE A 161 11.84 8.02 10.06
N THR A 162 10.56 7.80 10.33
CA THR A 162 9.90 6.50 10.20
C THR A 162 8.69 6.64 9.30
N PHE A 163 8.18 5.52 8.80
CA PHE A 163 7.03 5.48 7.93
C PHE A 163 5.95 4.63 8.54
N LYS A 164 4.77 5.21 8.68
CA LYS A 164 3.57 4.41 8.82
C LYS A 164 3.26 3.80 7.46
N THR A 165 3.08 2.48 7.44
CA THR A 165 2.89 1.74 6.20
C THR A 165 1.45 1.26 6.03
N GLN A 166 1.01 1.14 4.78
CA GLN A 166 -0.15 0.35 4.40
C GLN A 166 0.20 -0.48 3.18
N ILE A 167 0.07 -1.79 3.32
CA ILE A 167 0.52 -2.75 2.32
C ILE A 167 -0.70 -3.39 1.67
N ARG A 168 -0.72 -3.39 0.34
CA ARG A 168 -1.74 -4.06 -0.46
C ARG A 168 -1.10 -5.00 -1.45
N ALA A 169 -1.67 -6.18 -1.59
CA ALA A 169 -1.28 -7.16 -2.57
C ALA A 169 -2.43 -7.36 -3.55
N LEU A 170 -2.10 -7.34 -4.84
CA LEU A 170 -3.04 -7.49 -5.93
C LEU A 170 -2.56 -8.60 -6.87
N VAL A 171 -3.45 -9.52 -7.18
CA VAL A 171 -3.28 -10.53 -8.24
C VAL A 171 -4.28 -10.21 -9.35
N TYR A 172 -3.79 -10.13 -10.57
CA TYR A 172 -4.61 -10.06 -11.77
C TYR A 172 -4.40 -11.32 -12.62
N SER A 173 -5.49 -12.00 -12.94
CA SER A 173 -5.51 -13.12 -13.88
C SER A 173 -6.89 -13.24 -14.51
N ARG A 174 -6.93 -13.43 -15.83
CA ARG A 174 -8.17 -13.65 -16.59
C ARG A 174 -8.77 -15.04 -16.38
N VAL A 175 -8.00 -15.97 -15.80
CA VAL A 175 -8.44 -17.34 -15.53
C VAL A 175 -8.91 -17.44 -14.08
N PRO A 176 -10.23 -17.60 -13.80
CA PRO A 176 -10.75 -17.51 -12.44
C PRO A 176 -10.15 -18.51 -11.45
N GLU A 177 -9.92 -19.75 -11.89
CA GLU A 177 -9.32 -20.79 -11.04
C GLU A 177 -7.85 -20.49 -10.73
N LYS A 178 -7.11 -19.99 -11.72
CA LYS A 178 -5.72 -19.57 -11.53
C LYS A 178 -5.62 -18.36 -10.60
N LYS A 179 -6.53 -17.40 -10.74
CA LYS A 179 -6.66 -16.24 -9.86
C LYS A 179 -6.85 -16.66 -8.40
N LYS A 180 -7.80 -17.57 -8.13
CA LYS A 180 -8.05 -18.09 -6.77
C LYS A 180 -6.83 -18.80 -6.20
N MET A 181 -6.18 -19.67 -7.00
CA MET A 181 -4.97 -20.38 -6.62
C MET A 181 -3.83 -19.40 -6.25
N LEU A 182 -3.53 -18.45 -7.13
CA LEU A 182 -2.50 -17.42 -6.91
C LEU A 182 -2.82 -16.56 -5.69
N ALA A 183 -4.08 -16.14 -5.52
CA ALA A 183 -4.50 -15.35 -4.35
C ALA A 183 -4.40 -16.13 -3.03
N SER A 184 -4.65 -17.44 -3.04
CA SER A 184 -4.45 -18.29 -1.85
C SER A 184 -2.96 -18.44 -1.55
N MET A 185 -2.16 -18.81 -2.55
CA MET A 185 -0.72 -19.06 -2.39
C MET A 185 0.06 -17.81 -1.99
N LEU A 186 -0.24 -16.65 -2.61
CA LEU A 186 0.40 -15.37 -2.29
C LEU A 186 -0.28 -14.68 -1.10
N GLY A 187 -1.46 -15.14 -0.69
CA GLY A 187 -2.18 -14.68 0.50
C GLY A 187 -1.75 -15.39 1.80
N GLU A 188 -1.16 -16.59 1.70
CA GLU A 188 -0.55 -17.33 2.80
C GLU A 188 0.83 -16.76 3.19
N LEU A 189 0.90 -15.45 3.38
CA LEU A 189 2.08 -14.78 3.93
C LEU A 189 2.18 -15.19 5.41
N LYS A 190 3.06 -16.15 5.71
CA LYS A 190 3.55 -16.46 7.06
C LYS A 190 5.01 -16.01 7.20
N VAL A 191 5.26 -14.79 6.75
CA VAL A 191 6.59 -14.26 6.54
C VAL A 191 6.76 -13.05 7.47
N GLY A 192 7.65 -13.18 8.46
CA GLY A 192 8.09 -12.06 9.30
C GLY A 192 6.97 -11.30 10.00
N GLU A 193 5.96 -11.99 10.53
CA GLU A 193 4.78 -11.43 11.25
C GLU A 193 3.73 -10.70 10.39
N LEU A 194 3.95 -10.55 9.08
CA LEU A 194 2.94 -10.03 8.15
C LEU A 194 1.86 -11.07 7.89
N THR A 195 0.60 -10.64 7.93
CA THR A 195 -0.58 -11.48 7.71
C THR A 195 -1.64 -10.73 6.91
N LYS A 196 -2.48 -11.48 6.19
CA LYS A 196 -3.67 -10.92 5.54
C LYS A 196 -4.62 -10.33 6.58
N ILE A 197 -5.00 -9.07 6.42
CA ILE A 197 -5.95 -8.41 7.31
C ILE A 197 -7.36 -8.58 6.74
N PRO A 198 -8.31 -9.16 7.50
CA PRO A 198 -9.70 -9.16 7.09
C PRO A 198 -10.25 -7.74 7.18
N LYS A 199 -10.76 -7.23 6.06
CA LYS A 199 -11.47 -5.95 5.97
C LYS A 199 -12.88 -6.17 5.43
N PRO A 200 -13.88 -5.40 5.87
CA PRO A 200 -15.26 -5.52 5.39
C PRO A 200 -15.50 -4.87 4.01
N PHE A 201 -14.45 -4.57 3.25
CA PHE A 201 -14.53 -3.87 1.97
C PHE A 201 -14.71 -4.84 0.80
N SER A 202 -15.49 -4.43 -0.20
CA SER A 202 -15.62 -5.18 -1.46
C SER A 202 -14.33 -5.08 -2.29
N THR A 203 -14.17 -5.99 -3.26
CA THR A 203 -13.04 -5.92 -4.22
C THR A 203 -13.01 -4.58 -4.97
N GLU A 204 -14.19 -4.03 -5.31
CA GLU A 204 -14.30 -2.71 -5.96
C GLU A 204 -13.76 -1.60 -5.07
N GLN A 205 -14.19 -1.53 -3.81
CA GLN A 205 -13.69 -0.54 -2.85
C GLN A 205 -12.19 -0.68 -2.62
N MET A 206 -11.70 -1.92 -2.48
CA MET A 206 -10.27 -2.19 -2.35
C MET A 206 -9.47 -1.75 -3.59
N MET A 207 -10.03 -1.92 -4.78
CA MET A 207 -9.44 -1.43 -6.02
C MET A 207 -9.42 0.09 -6.09
N ASP A 208 -10.46 0.77 -5.62
CA ASP A 208 -10.47 2.22 -5.56
C ASP A 208 -9.35 2.73 -4.65
N PHE A 209 -9.21 2.16 -3.43
CA PHE A 209 -8.12 2.48 -2.50
C PHE A 209 -6.74 2.23 -3.09
N TYR A 210 -6.59 1.14 -3.85
CA TYR A 210 -5.35 0.82 -4.55
C TYR A 210 -5.01 1.85 -5.62
N LYS A 211 -5.99 2.25 -6.44
CA LYS A 211 -5.82 3.26 -7.50
C LYS A 211 -5.48 4.64 -6.95
N ILE A 212 -6.11 5.04 -5.84
CA ILE A 212 -5.78 6.33 -5.23
C ILE A 212 -4.57 6.25 -4.29
N ARG A 213 -3.92 5.09 -4.11
CA ARG A 213 -2.77 4.89 -3.20
C ARG A 213 -3.04 5.46 -1.80
N SER A 214 -4.25 5.24 -1.28
CA SER A 214 -4.67 5.87 -0.02
C SER A 214 -3.94 5.30 1.19
N LEU A 215 -3.85 6.09 2.27
CA LEU A 215 -3.30 5.69 3.56
C LEU A 215 -4.33 5.88 4.68
N SER A 216 -4.81 4.79 5.27
CA SER A 216 -5.73 4.81 6.42
C SER A 216 -5.05 5.33 7.68
N LYS A 217 -5.75 6.14 8.48
CA LYS A 217 -5.30 6.60 9.80
C LYS A 217 -5.15 5.47 10.84
N ASP A 218 -5.85 4.36 10.62
CA ASP A 218 -5.74 3.13 11.41
C ASP A 218 -5.18 1.97 10.56
N SER A 219 -4.17 2.24 9.73
CA SER A 219 -3.48 1.15 9.03
C SER A 219 -2.88 0.21 10.09
N ASN A 220 -3.30 -1.06 10.07
CA ASN A 220 -2.68 -2.13 10.86
C ASN A 220 -1.30 -2.53 10.27
N GLY A 221 -0.68 -1.63 9.51
CA GLY A 221 0.64 -1.82 8.95
C GLY A 221 1.71 -1.52 10.00
N PRO A 222 2.89 -2.16 9.88
CA PRO A 222 4.00 -1.87 10.76
C PRO A 222 4.50 -0.43 10.56
N VAL A 223 5.09 0.13 11.61
CA VAL A 223 5.90 1.35 11.50
C VAL A 223 7.33 0.91 11.16
N LEU A 224 7.86 1.39 10.04
CA LEU A 224 9.16 0.96 9.51
C LEU A 224 10.09 2.15 9.34
N ASP A 225 11.38 1.94 9.57
CA ASP A 225 12.43 2.82 9.09
C ASP A 225 12.67 2.59 7.58
N SER A 226 13.50 3.44 6.98
CA SER A 226 13.82 3.30 5.56
C SER A 226 14.43 1.95 5.21
N ALA A 227 15.26 1.38 6.08
CA ALA A 227 15.84 0.05 5.88
C ALA A 227 14.75 -1.05 5.86
N GLY A 228 13.80 -0.99 6.78
CA GLY A 228 12.66 -1.90 6.83
C GLY A 228 11.79 -1.83 5.58
N VAL A 229 11.54 -0.63 5.06
CA VAL A 229 10.80 -0.45 3.79
C VAL A 229 11.56 -1.07 2.61
N ILE A 230 12.86 -0.81 2.48
CA ILE A 230 13.67 -1.40 1.40
C ILE A 230 13.66 -2.93 1.48
N ASN A 231 13.72 -3.50 2.68
CA ASN A 231 13.65 -4.95 2.87
C ASN A 231 12.32 -5.56 2.40
N LEU A 232 11.19 -4.85 2.54
CA LEU A 232 9.88 -5.30 2.04
C LEU A 232 9.77 -5.33 0.52
N LEU A 233 10.65 -4.63 -0.19
CA LEU A 233 10.61 -4.46 -1.65
C LEU A 233 11.68 -5.28 -2.37
N LYS A 234 12.58 -5.92 -1.61
CA LYS A 234 13.70 -6.68 -2.14
C LYS A 234 13.25 -8.04 -2.66
N VAL A 235 13.69 -8.37 -3.89
CA VAL A 235 13.49 -9.67 -4.55
C VAL A 235 14.75 -10.51 -4.42
#